data_AF-A0A059F263-F1
#
_entry.id   AF-A0A059F263-F1
#
_cell.length_a   1.000
_cell.length_b   1.000
_cell.length_c   1.000
_cell.angle_alpha   90.00
_cell.angle_beta   90.00
_cell.angle_gamma   90.00
#
_symmetry.space_group_name_H-M   'P 1'
#
loop_
_entity.id
_entity.type
_entity.pdbx_description
1 polymer ?
#
loop_
_entity_poly.entity_id
_entity_poly.type
_entity_poly.pdbx_seq_one_letter_code
_entity_poly.pdbx_strand_id
1 'polypeptide(L)'
;MPTQQIVFGGMDTESKEFFMILVPSRNKEALGIHIEKYIKEKTFNHGNMFGSYIHYFAENRIKYRYDFVNNSTNFIDPVISTPIQNIENLWLQLKKYKRKKGYSKSR
;
A
#
# COMPACT_ATOMS: atom_id res chain seq x y z
N MET A 1 -19.27 -15.29 5.96
CA MET A 1 -18.30 -14.32 5.37
C MET A 1 -16.99 -14.45 6.11
N PRO A 2 -15.81 -14.32 5.47
CA PRO A 2 -14.55 -14.29 6.20
C PRO A 2 -14.60 -13.21 7.29
N THR A 3 -14.22 -13.57 8.51
CA THR A 3 -14.26 -12.69 9.69
C THR A 3 -13.23 -11.56 9.61
N GLN A 4 -12.19 -11.73 8.79
CA GLN A 4 -11.14 -10.74 8.55
C GLN A 4 -11.14 -10.28 7.09
N GLN A 5 -11.24 -8.96 6.90
CA GLN A 5 -11.11 -8.32 5.60
C GLN A 5 -9.79 -7.55 5.53
N ILE A 6 -8.96 -7.88 4.54
CA ILE A 6 -7.71 -7.21 4.26
C ILE A 6 -7.94 -6.25 3.10
N VAL A 7 -7.53 -5.00 3.28
CA VAL A 7 -7.59 -3.97 2.23
C VAL A 7 -6.18 -3.74 1.72
N PHE A 8 -5.99 -3.87 0.41
CA PHE A 8 -4.81 -3.42 -0.31
C PHE A 8 -5.16 -2.15 -1.09
N GLY A 9 -4.25 -1.19 -1.11
CA GLY A 9 -4.51 0.07 -1.78
C GLY A 9 -3.24 0.87 -2.04
N GLY A 10 -3.33 1.74 -3.03
CA GLY A 10 -2.26 2.62 -3.47
C GLY A 10 -2.84 3.89 -4.09
N MET A 11 -2.01 4.91 -4.22
CA MET A 11 -2.36 6.17 -4.85
C MET A 11 -1.20 6.60 -5.74
N ASP A 12 -1.52 6.99 -6.97
CA ASP A 12 -0.57 7.69 -7.82
C ASP A 12 -0.43 9.14 -7.35
N THR A 13 0.80 9.55 -7.08
CA THR A 13 1.11 10.88 -6.58
C THR A 13 0.95 11.97 -7.63
N GLU A 14 1.04 11.64 -8.91
CA GLU A 14 0.90 12.61 -10.00
C GLU A 14 -0.58 12.82 -10.34
N SER A 15 -1.27 11.77 -10.78
CA SER A 15 -2.69 11.86 -11.17
C SER A 15 -3.66 11.99 -9.99
N LYS A 16 -3.23 11.64 -8.78
CA LYS A 16 -4.07 11.48 -7.57
C LYS A 16 -5.12 10.37 -7.67
N GLU A 17 -5.08 9.55 -8.72
CA GLU A 17 -5.90 8.35 -8.80
C GLU A 17 -5.49 7.35 -7.71
N PHE A 18 -6.46 6.62 -7.16
CA PHE A 18 -6.21 5.65 -6.11
C PHE A 18 -7.05 4.39 -6.31
N PHE A 19 -6.57 3.29 -5.73
CA PHE A 19 -7.34 2.06 -5.62
C PHE A 19 -7.37 1.57 -4.18
N MET A 20 -8.48 0.96 -3.78
CA MET A 20 -8.65 0.25 -2.51
C MET A 20 -9.49 -0.99 -2.76
N ILE A 21 -8.89 -2.17 -2.60
CA ILE A 21 -9.51 -3.45 -2.94
C ILE A 21 -9.42 -4.41 -1.77
N LEU A 22 -10.36 -5.36 -1.71
CA LEU A 22 -10.29 -6.47 -0.79
C LEU A 22 -9.38 -7.56 -1.36
N VAL A 23 -8.47 -8.06 -0.55
CA VAL A 23 -7.58 -9.16 -0.92
C VAL A 23 -7.76 -10.34 0.04
N PRO A 24 -7.63 -11.58 -0.44
CA PRO A 24 -7.83 -12.77 0.38
C PRO A 24 -6.72 -12.98 1.41
N SER A 25 -5.51 -12.48 1.14
CA SER A 25 -4.36 -12.58 2.04
C SER A 25 -3.38 -11.42 1.81
N ARG A 26 -2.44 -11.25 2.74
CA ARG A 26 -1.32 -10.29 2.63
C ARG A 26 -0.05 -10.94 2.10
N ASN A 27 -0.11 -12.16 1.55
CA ASN A 27 1.09 -12.84 1.07
C ASN A 27 1.60 -12.21 -0.24
N LYS A 28 2.83 -12.55 -0.61
CA LYS A 28 3.52 -11.99 -1.78
C LYS A 28 2.74 -12.27 -3.06
N GLU A 29 2.20 -13.48 -3.21
CA GLU A 29 1.54 -13.96 -4.41
C GLU A 29 0.21 -13.23 -4.65
N ALA A 30 -0.62 -13.11 -3.61
CA ALA A 30 -1.91 -12.41 -3.70
C ALA A 30 -1.72 -10.92 -3.94
N LEU A 31 -0.73 -10.29 -3.28
CA LEU A 31 -0.42 -8.88 -3.51
C LEU A 31 0.20 -8.66 -4.89
N GLY A 32 1.06 -9.56 -5.37
CA GLY A 32 1.72 -9.48 -6.67
C GLY A 32 0.74 -9.38 -7.84
N ILE A 33 -0.32 -10.20 -7.83
CA ILE A 33 -1.40 -10.14 -8.84
C ILE A 33 -2.01 -8.74 -8.92
N HIS A 34 -2.20 -8.09 -7.77
CA HIS A 34 -2.80 -6.76 -7.72
C HIS A 34 -1.79 -5.66 -8.00
N ILE A 35 -0.52 -5.83 -7.63
CA ILE A 35 0.56 -4.93 -8.02
C ILE A 35 0.63 -4.86 -9.54
N GLU A 36 0.72 -5.99 -10.24
CA GLU A 36 0.79 -6.01 -11.71
C GLU A 36 -0.45 -5.43 -12.38
N LYS A 37 -1.62 -5.58 -11.75
CA LYS A 37 -2.88 -5.05 -12.28
C LYS A 37 -3.01 -3.53 -12.15
N TYR A 38 -2.56 -2.96 -11.03
CA TYR A 38 -2.86 -1.57 -10.68
C TYR A 38 -1.63 -0.65 -10.70
N ILE A 39 -0.43 -1.22 -10.73
CA ILE A 39 0.83 -0.48 -10.75
C ILE A 39 1.48 -0.69 -12.10
N LYS A 40 1.60 0.39 -12.88
CA LYS A 40 2.28 0.35 -14.17
C LYS A 40 3.76 0.01 -13.98
N GLU A 41 4.30 -0.82 -14.88
CA GLU A 41 5.73 -1.12 -14.89
C GLU A 41 6.57 0.16 -15.04
N LYS A 42 7.81 0.10 -14.55
CA LYS A 42 8.79 1.20 -14.53
C LYS A 42 8.36 2.43 -13.74
N THR A 43 7.28 2.34 -12.96
CA THR A 43 6.91 3.38 -12.00
C THR A 43 7.80 3.33 -10.77
N PHE A 44 8.01 4.50 -10.18
CA PHE A 44 8.67 4.63 -8.89
C PHE A 44 7.65 4.38 -7.79
N ASN A 45 7.81 3.25 -7.11
CA ASN A 45 6.90 2.83 -6.06
C ASN A 45 7.49 3.16 -4.70
N HIS A 46 6.69 3.78 -3.86
CA HIS A 46 7.08 4.16 -2.52
C HIS A 46 6.15 3.50 -1.51
N GLY A 47 6.69 2.64 -0.66
CA GLY A 47 5.90 1.83 0.27
C GLY A 47 6.50 1.69 1.66
N ASN A 48 5.80 0.95 2.51
CA ASN A 48 6.31 0.60 3.83
C ASN A 48 7.20 -0.67 3.74
N MET A 49 8.03 -0.89 4.77
CA MET A 49 8.88 -2.09 4.88
C MET A 49 8.10 -3.40 5.16
N PHE A 50 6.89 -3.56 4.62
CA PHE A 50 6.14 -4.79 4.78
C PHE A 50 6.80 -5.91 3.96
N GLY A 51 7.11 -7.04 4.62
CA GLY A 51 7.94 -8.11 4.05
C GLY A 51 7.46 -8.59 2.69
N SER A 52 6.14 -8.72 2.48
CA SER A 52 5.60 -9.17 1.19
C SER A 52 5.88 -8.20 0.03
N TYR A 53 5.91 -6.88 0.28
CA TYR A 53 6.32 -5.91 -0.73
C TYR A 53 7.82 -6.00 -0.98
N ILE A 54 8.63 -6.04 0.08
CA ILE A 54 10.09 -6.15 -0.03
C ILE A 54 10.47 -7.36 -0.89
N HIS A 55 9.91 -8.53 -0.60
CA HIS A 55 10.21 -9.75 -1.37
C HIS A 55 9.71 -9.65 -2.81
N TYR A 56 8.47 -9.19 -3.04
CA TYR A 56 7.92 -9.06 -4.39
C TYR A 56 8.78 -8.12 -5.26
N PHE A 57 9.10 -6.93 -4.75
CA PHE A 57 9.86 -5.94 -5.51
C PHE A 57 11.34 -6.31 -5.66
N ALA A 58 11.94 -7.03 -4.71
CA ALA A 58 13.31 -7.54 -4.86
C ALA A 58 13.43 -8.58 -5.99
N GLU A 59 12.43 -9.46 -6.12
CA GLU A 59 12.34 -10.45 -7.19
C GLU A 59 12.01 -9.79 -8.55
N ASN A 60 11.27 -8.68 -8.55
CA ASN A 60 10.81 -7.98 -9.75
C ASN A 60 11.53 -6.64 -10.01
N ARG A 61 12.76 -6.49 -9.53
CA ARG A 61 13.56 -5.24 -9.62
C ARG A 61 13.82 -4.71 -11.03
N ILE A 62 13.68 -5.57 -12.06
CA ILE A 62 13.81 -5.18 -13.47
C ILE A 62 12.55 -4.44 -13.93
N LYS A 63 11.38 -4.81 -13.40
CA LYS A 63 10.08 -4.25 -13.78
C LYS A 63 9.70 -3.04 -12.96
N TYR A 64 10.05 -3.03 -11.67
CA TYR A 64 9.64 -1.99 -10.75
C TYR A 64 10.85 -1.41 -10.03
N ARG A 65 10.84 -0.08 -9.85
CA ARG A 65 11.72 0.59 -8.90
C ARG A 65 10.95 0.77 -7.60
N TYR A 66 11.47 0.24 -6.50
CA TYR A 66 10.81 0.29 -5.19
C TYR A 66 11.75 0.88 -4.15
N ASP A 67 11.34 2.02 -3.60
CA ASP A 67 11.95 2.59 -2.40
C ASP A 67 10.96 2.44 -1.23
N PHE A 68 11.50 2.30 -0.03
CA PHE A 68 10.70 2.12 1.17
C PHE A 68 11.15 3.06 2.28
N VAL A 69 10.18 3.51 3.08
CA VAL A 69 10.48 4.25 4.31
C VAL A 69 10.44 3.31 5.48
N ASN A 70 11.49 3.41 6.30
CA ASN A 70 11.46 2.81 7.60
C ASN A 70 10.59 3.64 8.55
N ASN A 71 9.32 3.26 8.65
CA ASN A 71 8.35 3.91 9.53
C ASN A 71 8.66 3.76 11.03
N SER A 72 9.68 2.97 11.43
CA SER A 72 10.15 2.92 12.82
C SER A 72 11.21 3.97 13.16
N THR A 73 11.87 4.55 12.15
CA THR A 73 12.95 5.53 12.34
C THR A 73 12.59 6.92 11.80
N ASN A 74 11.80 6.99 10.74
CA ASN A 74 11.44 8.25 10.08
C ASN A 74 9.90 8.32 9.89
N PHE A 75 9.27 9.35 10.46
CA PHE A 75 7.83 9.64 10.28
C PHE A 75 7.55 10.31 8.93
N ILE A 76 8.59 10.90 8.34
CA ILE A 76 8.63 11.57 7.03
C ILE A 76 9.96 11.16 6.40
N ASP A 77 9.99 10.71 5.15
CA ASP A 77 11.24 10.51 4.42
C ASP A 77 11.93 11.88 4.25
N PRO A 78 13.11 12.10 4.85
CA PRO A 78 13.78 13.40 4.78
C PRO A 78 14.42 13.67 3.40
N VAL A 79 14.50 12.66 2.52
CA VAL A 79 15.17 12.76 1.22
C VAL A 79 14.17 13.00 0.09
N ILE A 80 12.96 12.47 0.21
CA ILE A 80 11.96 12.56 -0.86
C ILE A 80 10.72 13.26 -0.30
N SER A 81 10.49 14.49 -0.75
CA SER A 81 9.29 15.30 -0.46
C SER A 81 7.99 14.71 -1.05
N THR A 82 7.93 13.39 -1.28
CA THR A 82 6.76 12.70 -1.80
C THR A 82 5.60 12.92 -0.84
N PRO A 83 4.43 13.42 -1.32
CA PRO A 83 3.28 13.71 -0.46
C PRO A 83 2.60 12.44 0.08
N ILE A 84 3.22 11.75 1.03
CA ILE A 84 2.66 10.59 1.77
C ILE A 84 1.37 11.00 2.51
N GLN A 85 1.22 12.29 2.82
CA GLN A 85 0.04 12.84 3.48
C GLN A 85 -1.29 12.50 2.78
N ASN A 86 -1.30 12.45 1.44
CA ASN A 86 -2.52 12.17 0.69
C ASN A 86 -2.97 10.72 0.86
N ILE A 87 -2.03 9.76 0.77
CA ILE A 87 -2.34 8.35 0.98
C ILE A 87 -2.72 8.08 2.46
N GLU A 88 -2.09 8.76 3.41
CA GLU A 88 -2.48 8.68 4.82
C GLU A 88 -3.89 9.21 5.09
N ASN A 89 -4.23 10.35 4.48
CA ASN A 89 -5.59 10.92 4.57
C ASN A 89 -6.62 9.97 3.96
N LEU A 90 -6.32 9.35 2.82
CA LEU A 90 -7.18 8.34 2.22
C LEU A 90 -7.43 7.16 3.18
N TRP A 91 -6.36 6.63 3.79
CA TRP A 91 -6.46 5.57 4.79
C TRP A 91 -7.24 6.01 6.04
N LEU A 92 -7.10 7.26 6.46
CA LEU A 92 -7.86 7.81 7.59
C LEU A 92 -9.37 7.85 7.27
N GLN A 93 -9.75 8.28 6.07
CA GLN A 93 -11.15 8.28 5.63
C GLN A 93 -11.73 6.88 5.57
N LEU A 94 -10.98 5.91 5.02
CA LEU A 94 -11.39 4.51 5.02
C LEU A 94 -11.60 3.99 6.45
N LYS A 95 -10.67 4.27 7.37
CA LYS A 95 -10.79 3.87 8.78
C LYS A 95 -12.02 4.48 9.45
N LYS A 96 -12.33 5.76 9.16
CA LYS A 96 -13.56 6.43 9.66
C LYS A 96 -14.82 5.74 9.12
N TYR A 97 -14.87 5.47 7.82
CA TYR A 97 -15.98 4.76 7.19
C TYR A 97 -16.20 3.37 7.80
N LYS A 98 -15.12 2.58 7.95
CA LYS A 98 -15.16 1.25 8.58
C LYS A 98 -15.75 1.30 9.99
N ARG A 99 -15.31 2.25 10.82
CA ARG A 99 -15.86 2.42 12.19
C ARG A 99 -17.34 2.77 12.17
N LYS A 100 -17.78 3.66 11.29
CA LYS A 100 -19.20 4.02 11.14
C LYS A 100 -20.07 2.81 10.76
N LYS A 101 -19.50 1.82 10.06
CA LYS A 101 -20.16 0.57 9.66
C LYS A 101 -20.01 -0.57 10.68
N GLY A 102 -19.41 -0.31 11.85
CA GLY A 102 -19.26 -1.32 12.91
C GLY A 102 -18.06 -2.26 12.74
N TYR A 103 -17.18 -2.03 11.77
CA TYR A 103 -15.96 -2.82 11.64
C TYR A 103 -14.93 -2.42 12.69
N SER A 104 -14.38 -3.40 13.41
CA SER A 104 -13.25 -3.23 14.32
C SER A 104 -11.93 -3.65 13.66
N LYS A 105 -10.80 -3.24 14.24
CA LYS A 105 -9.51 -3.84 13.91
C LYS A 105 -9.49 -5.25 14.49
N SER A 106 -9.00 -6.24 13.73
CA SER A 106 -8.61 -7.51 14.35
C SER A 106 -7.45 -7.23 15.31
N ARG A 107 -7.47 -7.85 16.49
CA ARG A 107 -6.33 -7.84 17.40
C ARG A 107 -5.21 -8.70 16.84
#